data_AF-A0ABD5RTL8-F1
#
_entry.id   AF-A0ABD5RTL8-F1
#
_cell.length_a   1.000
_cell.length_b   1.000
_cell.length_c   1.000
_cell.angle_alpha   90.00
_cell.angle_beta   90.00
_cell.angle_gamma   90.00
#
_symmetry.space_group_name_H-M   'P 1'
#
loop_
_entity.id
_entity.type
_entity.pdbx_description
1 polymer ?
#
loop_
_entity_poly.entity_id
_entity_poly.type
_entity_poly.pdbx_seq_one_letter_code
_entity_poly.pdbx_strand_id
1 'polypeptide(L)' 'MSDCLSLKEQAADHLRTALNADDPDTKNFHIRSALQFEECIEATERTEHAQAD' A
#
# COMPACT_ATOMS: atom_id res chain seq x y z
N MET A 1 8.58 0.34 20.63
CA MET A 1 8.63 1.22 19.47
C MET A 1 7.73 0.59 18.45
N SER A 2 6.67 1.26 18.01
CA SER A 2 5.85 0.73 16.92
C SER A 2 6.67 0.91 15.67
N ASP A 3 7.20 -0.19 15.14
CA ASP A 3 7.89 -0.18 13.85
C ASP A 3 6.85 0.21 12.81
N CYS A 4 6.87 1.48 12.38
CA CYS A 4 6.04 1.94 11.29
C CYS A 4 6.53 1.22 10.03
N LEU A 5 5.78 0.20 9.60
CA LEU A 5 6.02 -0.50 8.35
C LEU A 5 6.06 0.51 7.19
N SER A 6 6.99 0.29 6.26
CA SER A 6 7.03 1.07 5.02
C SER A 6 5.69 0.95 4.26
N LEU A 7 5.37 1.92 3.41
CA LEU A 7 4.14 1.87 2.59
C LEU A 7 4.08 0.59 1.74
N LYS A 8 5.24 0.12 1.28
CA LYS A 8 5.37 -1.13 0.51
C LYS A 8 5.03 -2.37 1.35
N GLU A 9 5.50 -2.41 2.59
CA GLU A 9 5.16 -3.49 3.53
C GLU A 9 3.67 -3.47 3.90
N GLN A 10 3.09 -2.28 4.09
CA GLN A 10 1.66 -2.12 4.32
C GLN A 10 0.84 -2.60 3.12
N ALA A 11 1.22 -2.23 1.90
CA ALA A 11 0.58 -2.72 0.67
C ALA A 11 0.65 -4.26 0.58
N ALA A 12 1.81 -4.85 0.86
CA ALA A 12 2.01 -6.30 0.83
C ALA A 12 1.14 -7.03 1.87
N ASP A 13 0.99 -6.49 3.07
CA ASP A 13 0.14 -7.09 4.12
C ASP A 13 -1.35 -6.99 3.77
N HIS A 14 -1.79 -5.88 3.18
CA HIS A 14 -3.15 -5.78 2.66
C HIS A 14 -3.40 -6.82 1.55
N LEU A 15 -2.47 -7.00 0.60
CA LEU A 15 -2.59 -8.03 -0.44
C LEU A 15 -2.64 -9.44 0.15
N ARG A 16 -1.78 -9.74 1.13
CA ARG A 16 -1.78 -11.03 1.82
C ARG A 16 -3.11 -11.28 2.53
N THR A 17 -3.68 -10.24 3.16
CA THR A 17 -4.99 -10.34 3.83
C THR A 17 -6.12 -10.54 2.82
N ALA A 18 -6.11 -9.81 1.70
CA ALA A 18 -7.10 -9.97 0.63
C ALA A 18 -7.11 -11.39 0.04
N LEU A 19 -5.93 -12.01 -0.14
CA LEU A 19 -5.82 -13.38 -0.65
C LEU A 19 -6.45 -14.42 0.29
N ASN A 20 -6.39 -14.17 1.60
CA ASN A 20 -6.93 -15.06 2.62
C ASN A 20 -8.38 -14.73 3.03
N ALA A 21 -8.96 -13.64 2.52
CA ALA A 21 -10.30 -13.22 2.87
C ALA A 21 -11.35 -14.00 2.06
N ASP A 22 -12.27 -14.66 2.78
CA ASP A 22 -13.45 -15.30 2.19
C ASP A 22 -14.58 -14.30 1.91
N ASP A 23 -14.66 -13.26 2.73
CA ASP A 23 -15.65 -12.20 2.60
C ASP A 23 -15.26 -11.23 1.45
N PRO A 24 -16.13 -11.05 0.43
CA PRO A 24 -15.86 -10.18 -0.71
C PRO A 24 -15.62 -8.71 -0.32
N ASP A 25 -16.32 -8.21 0.70
CA ASP A 25 -16.18 -6.81 1.13
C ASP A 25 -14.82 -6.57 1.78
N THR A 26 -14.40 -7.47 2.65
CA THR A 26 -13.06 -7.49 3.25
C THR A 26 -11.98 -7.59 2.18
N LYS A 27 -12.13 -8.51 1.23
CA LYS A 27 -11.20 -8.65 0.09
C LYS A 27 -11.08 -7.35 -0.71
N ASN A 28 -12.22 -6.75 -1.07
CA ASN A 28 -12.26 -5.51 -1.84
C ASN A 28 -11.68 -4.33 -1.08
N PHE A 29 -11.93 -4.24 0.23
CA PHE A 29 -11.33 -3.23 1.10
C PHE A 29 -9.80 -3.32 1.04
N HIS A 30 -9.24 -4.50 1.28
CA HIS A 30 -7.79 -4.68 1.30
C HIS A 30 -7.14 -4.46 -0.08
N ILE A 31 -7.79 -4.86 -1.18
CA ILE A 31 -7.31 -4.55 -2.54
C ILE A 31 -7.24 -3.05 -2.79
N ARG A 32 -8.29 -2.30 -2.44
CA ARG A 32 -8.31 -0.83 -2.62
C ARG A 32 -7.24 -0.15 -1.79
N SER A 33 -7.05 -0.57 -0.54
CA SER A 33 -5.99 -0.02 0.31
C SER A 33 -4.60 -0.27 -0.26
N ALA A 34 -4.33 -1.48 -0.78
CA ALA A 34 -3.04 -1.79 -1.41
C ALA A 34 -2.76 -0.89 -2.62
N LEU A 35 -3.77 -0.62 -3.45
CA LEU A 35 -3.65 0.29 -4.59
C LEU A 35 -3.39 1.74 -4.14
N GLN A 36 -4.07 2.21 -3.09
CA GLN A 36 -3.82 3.55 -2.55
C GLN A 36 -2.39 3.72 -2.02
N PHE A 37 -1.81 2.68 -1.43
CA PHE A 37 -0.41 2.72 -1.01
C PHE A 37 0.56 2.81 -2.19
N GLU A 38 0.29 2.12 -3.30
CA GLU A 38 1.09 2.24 -4.53
C GLU A 38 1.04 3.67 -5.10
N GLU A 39 -0.14 4.28 -5.16
CA GLU A 39 -0.30 5.67 -5.60
C GLU A 39 0.50 6.65 -4.72
N CYS A 40 0.54 6.42 -3.40
CA CYS A 40 1.35 7.21 -2.47
C CYS A 40 2.87 7.02 -2.70
N ILE A 41 3.31 5.78 -2.98
CA ILE A 41 4.72 5.49 -3.29
C ILE A 41 5.11 6.22 -4.57
N GLU A 42 4.34 6.07 -5.66
CA GLU A 42 4.60 6.76 -6.93
C GLU A 42 4.64 8.29 -6.76
N ALA A 43 3.71 8.86 -5.97
CA ALA A 43 3.68 10.29 -5.72
C ALA A 43 4.93 10.77 -4.96
N THR A 44 5.43 9.95 -4.03
CA THR A 44 6.66 10.24 -3.27
C THR A 44 7.87 10.17 -4.21
N GLU A 45 8.01 9.10 -4.99
CA GLU A 45 9.13 8.92 -5.94
C GLU A 45 9.19 10.03 -6.98
N ARG A 46 8.05 10.49 -7.51
CA ARG A 46 7.97 11.63 -8.44
C ARG A 46 8.40 12.94 -7.79
N THR A 47 8.05 13.15 -6.52
CA THR A 47 8.44 14.35 -5.77
C THR A 47 9.94 14.36 -5.52
N GLU A 48 10.51 13.21 -5.15
CA GLU A 48 11.96 13.06 -4.96
C GLU A 48 12.75 13.31 -6.25
N HIS A 49 12.27 12.80 -7.39
CA HIS A 49 12.91 13.05 -8.69
C HIS A 49 12.84 14.53 -9.10
N ALA A 50 11.75 15.23 -8.81
CA ALA A 50 11.60 16.65 -9.14
C ALA A 50 12.43 17.59 -8.27
N GLN A 51 12.88 17.15 -7.08
CA GLN A 51 13.76 17.93 -6.21
C GLN A 51 15.26 17.70 -6.48
N ALA A 52 15.60 16.69 -7.28
CA ALA A 52 16.97 16.32 -7.61
C ALA A 52 17.48 16.91 -8.95
N ASP A 53 16.62 17.60 -9.70
CA ASP A 53 16.90 18.34 -10.94
C ASP A 53 17.06 19.85 -10.65
#